data_AF-X6JAN3-F1
#
_entry.id   AF-X6JAN3-F1
#
_cell.length_a   1.000
_cell.length_b   1.000
_cell.length_c   1.000
_cell.angle_alpha   90.00
_cell.angle_beta   90.00
_cell.angle_gamma   90.00
#
_symmetry.space_group_name_H-M   'P 1'
#
loop_
_entity.id
_entity.type
_entity.pdbx_description
1 polymer ?
#
loop_
_entity_poly.entity_id
_entity_poly.type
_entity_poly.pdbx_seq_one_letter_code
_entity_poly.pdbx_strand_id
1 'polypeptide(L)' 'MSCEETQRLIQSHHSAVLTTGQNTYDRYVRQYGNECDWPEVPVAASVPTRDRQCRVYWCREPVFDFPN' A
#
# COMPACT_ATOMS: atom_id res chain seq x y z
N MET A 1 4.00 -14.92 3.54
CA MET A 1 3.03 -14.12 4.29
C MET A 1 1.67 -14.30 3.65
N SER A 2 0.63 -14.56 4.45
CA SER A 2 -0.77 -14.56 4.01
C SER A 2 -1.30 -13.13 3.93
N CYS A 3 -2.44 -12.94 3.26
CA CYS A 3 -3.05 -11.62 3.19
C CYS A 3 -3.44 -11.09 4.57
N GLU A 4 -3.94 -11.95 5.47
CA GLU A 4 -4.31 -11.54 6.82
C GLU A 4 -3.10 -11.09 7.65
N GLU A 5 -1.97 -11.80 7.53
CA GLU A 5 -0.71 -11.42 8.17
C GLU A 5 -0.21 -10.08 7.62
N THR A 6 -0.25 -9.89 6.30
CA THR A 6 0.11 -8.62 5.65
C THR A 6 -0.75 -7.46 6.14
N GLN A 7 -2.08 -7.65 6.22
CA GLN A 7 -2.98 -6.63 6.75
C GLN A 7 -2.66 -6.30 8.20
N ARG A 8 -2.51 -7.31 9.07
CA ARG A 8 -2.16 -7.09 10.47
C ARG A 8 -0.85 -6.32 10.61
N LEU A 9 0.17 -6.68 9.83
CA LEU A 9 1.46 -5.99 9.85
C LEU A 9 1.31 -4.50 9.54
N ILE A 10 0.62 -4.15 8.44
CA ILE A 10 0.39 -2.76 8.03
C ILE A 10 -0.45 -2.02 9.09
N GLN A 11 -1.48 -2.66 9.65
CA GLN A 11 -2.34 -2.03 10.65
C GLN A 11 -1.58 -1.75 11.96
N SER A 12 -0.74 -2.67 12.41
CA SER A 12 0.04 -2.54 13.66
C SER A 12 1.22 -1.59 13.52
N HIS A 13 1.92 -1.58 12.38
CA HIS A 13 3.12 -0.78 12.17
C HIS A 13 2.87 0.48 11.35
N HIS A 14 1.62 0.77 11.01
CA HIS A 14 1.18 1.88 10.16
C HIS A 14 1.62 1.76 8.69
N SER A 15 2.76 1.13 8.44
CA SER A 15 3.26 0.81 7.11
C SER A 15 4.12 -0.45 7.14
N ALA A 16 4.23 -1.12 5.99
CA ALA A 16 5.10 -2.26 5.80
C ALA A 16 5.68 -2.26 4.39
N VAL A 17 6.95 -2.66 4.26
CA VAL A 17 7.56 -2.94 2.97
C VAL A 17 7.33 -4.42 2.65
N LEU A 18 6.71 -4.69 1.50
CA LEU A 18 6.58 -6.05 0.99
C LEU A 18 7.54 -6.20 -0.17
N THR A 19 8.48 -7.16 -0.08
CA THR A 19 9.36 -7.46 -1.20
C THR A 19 8.60 -8.32 -2.23
N THR A 20 8.36 -7.76 -3.41
CA THR A 20 7.64 -8.42 -4.51
C THR A 20 8.56 -8.73 -5.70
N GLY A 21 9.85 -8.39 -5.63
CA GLY A 21 10.82 -8.59 -6.72
C GLY A 21 12.20 -8.01 -6.40
N GLN A 22 13.16 -8.19 -7.32
CA GLN A 22 14.58 -8.01 -7.05
C GLN A 22 15.09 -6.56 -7.02
N ASN A 23 14.28 -5.54 -7.33
CA ASN A 23 14.81 -4.17 -7.49
C ASN A 23 13.92 -3.01 -6.97
N THR A 24 12.76 -3.27 -6.38
CA THR A 24 11.90 -2.19 -5.83
C THR A 24 11.22 -2.62 -4.53
N TYR A 25 11.38 -1.79 -3.50
CA TYR A 25 10.67 -1.92 -2.24
C TYR A 25 9.41 -1.06 -2.32
N ASP A 26 8.25 -1.68 -2.43
CA ASP A 26 6.98 -0.96 -2.31
C ASP A 26 6.60 -0.88 -0.83
N ARG A 27 6.45 0.36 -0.33
CA ARG A 27 5.92 0.64 1.00
C ARG A 27 4.41 0.73 0.93
N TYR A 28 3.75 -0.11 1.71
CA TYR A 28 2.30 -0.13 1.84
C TYR A 28 1.87 0.47 3.17
N VAL A 29 0.76 1.20 3.17
CA VAL A 29 0.23 1.98 4.29
C VAL A 29 -1.20 1.59 4.62
N ARG A 30 -1.73 2.10 5.73
CA ARG A 30 -3.14 1.96 6.07
C ARG A 30 -4.01 2.80 5.14
N GLN A 31 -5.25 2.36 4.93
CA GLN A 31 -6.24 3.12 4.16
C GLN A 31 -6.54 4.48 4.79
N TYR A 32 -6.62 4.51 6.13
CA TYR A 32 -6.95 5.69 6.91
C TYR A 32 -5.80 5.93 7.91
N GLY A 33 -5.14 7.07 7.77
CA GLY A 33 -3.98 7.45 8.54
C GLY A 33 -3.23 8.62 7.90
N ASN A 34 -2.07 8.97 8.44
CA ASN A 34 -1.27 10.11 8.02
C ASN A 34 0.10 9.67 7.47
N GLU A 35 0.18 8.46 6.90
CA GLU A 35 1.44 7.89 6.43
C GLU A 35 1.86 8.35 5.03
N CYS A 36 0.93 8.96 4.28
CA CYS A 36 1.20 9.61 2.99
C CYS A 36 1.48 11.08 3.20
N ASP A 37 2.56 11.55 2.58
CA ASP A 37 2.94 12.96 2.60
C ASP A 37 2.09 13.73 1.59
N TRP A 38 1.66 14.94 1.91
CA TRP A 38 0.95 15.78 0.95
C TRP A 38 1.86 16.07 -0.26
N PRO A 39 1.40 15.92 -1.52
CA PRO A 39 0.01 15.76 -1.97
C PRO A 39 -0.48 14.30 -2.14
N GLU A 40 0.29 13.29 -1.74
CA GLU A 40 -0.03 11.88 -1.94
C GLU A 40 -1.26 11.42 -1.16
N VAL A 41 -1.99 10.46 -1.74
CA VAL A 41 -3.15 9.82 -1.13
C VAL A 41 -2.99 8.30 -1.13
N PRO A 42 -3.60 7.58 -0.17
CA PRO A 42 -3.62 6.12 -0.18
C PRO A 42 -4.42 5.58 -1.38
N VAL A 43 -3.74 4.93 -2.31
CA VAL A 43 -4.36 4.29 -3.49
C VAL A 43 -4.35 2.77 -3.31
N ALA A 44 -5.48 2.12 -3.60
CA ALA A 44 -5.58 0.67 -3.49
C ALA A 44 -4.69 -0.03 -4.54
N ALA A 45 -3.93 -1.02 -4.09
CA ALA A 45 -3.13 -1.92 -4.91
C ALA A 45 -3.45 -3.37 -4.55
N SER A 46 -3.10 -4.29 -5.43
CA SER A 46 -3.23 -5.73 -5.21
C SER A 46 -1.88 -6.38 -5.29
N VAL A 47 -1.47 -7.08 -4.23
CA VAL A 47 -0.18 -7.78 -4.17
C VAL A 47 -0.39 -9.29 -4.04
N PRO A 48 0.46 -10.11 -4.68
CA PRO A 48 0.43 -11.54 -4.47
C PRO A 48 0.88 -11.89 -3.05
N THR A 49 0.03 -12.56 -2.29
CA THR A 49 0.40 -13.24 -1.04
C THR A 49 0.35 -14.75 -1.23
N ARG A 50 0.81 -15.52 -0.24
CA ARG A 50 0.92 -16.99 -0.36
C ARG A 50 -0.44 -17.67 -0.62
N ASP A 51 -1.50 -17.10 -0.08
CA ASP A 51 -2.85 -17.63 -0.08
C ASP A 51 -3.74 -17.03 -1.18
N ARG A 52 -3.60 -15.73 -1.47
CA ARG A 52 -4.46 -15.00 -2.41
C ARG A 52 -3.84 -13.69 -2.90
N GLN A 53 -4.58 -12.96 -3.73
CA GLN A 53 -4.31 -11.55 -3.96
C GLN A 53 -4.79 -10.72 -2.76
N CYS A 54 -3.92 -9.86 -2.24
CA CYS A 54 -4.20 -9.04 -1.07
C CYS A 54 -4.37 -7.58 -1.45
N ARG A 55 -5.50 -6.99 -1.07
CA ARG A 55 -5.74 -5.55 -1.24
C ARG A 55 -4.95 -4.77 -0.20
N VAL A 56 -4.02 -3.94 -0.65
CA VAL A 56 -3.18 -3.06 0.19
C VAL A 56 -3.30 -1.62 -0.32
N TYR A 57 -2.66 -0.66 0.36
CA TYR A 57 -2.64 0.73 -0.09
C TYR A 57 -1.20 1.21 -0.16
N TRP A 58 -0.88 2.03 -1.15
CA TRP A 58 0.40 2.72 -1.28
C TRP A 58 0.15 4.22 -1.43
N CYS A 59 1.13 5.04 -1.08
CA CYS A 59 1.05 6.47 -1.31
C CYS A 59 1.37 6.76 -2.78
N ARG A 60 0.49 7.48 -3.43
CA ARG A 60 0.67 7.98 -4.79
C ARG A 60 0.17 9.40 -4.84
N GLU A 61 0.88 10.25 -5.57
CA GLU A 61 0.33 11.53 -5.97
C GLU A 61 -0.96 11.28 -6.76
N PRO A 62 -2.11 11.88 -6.37
CA PRO A 62 -3.32 11.79 -7.14
C PRO A 62 -3.05 12.37 -8.53
N VAL A 63 -3.25 11.58 -9.57
CA VAL A 63 -3.37 12.09 -10.93
C VAL A 63 -4.65 12.91 -10.98
N PHE A 64 -4.53 14.21 -10.71
CA PHE A 64 -5.61 15.15 -10.96
C PHE A 64 -5.70 15.38 -12.47
N ASP A 65 -6.51 14.60 -13.17
CA ASP A 65 -7.07 15.04 -14.45
C ASP A 65 -8.11 16.13 -14.13
N PHE A 66 -7.66 17.39 -14.06
CA PHE A 66 -8.58 18.52 -14.02
C PHE A 66 -9.16 18.69 -15.42
N PRO A 67 -10.47 18.54 -15.64
CA PRO A 67 -11.07 19.01 -16.89
C PRO A 67 -10.87 20.53 -16.98
N ASN A 68 -10.33 20.99 -18.10
CA ASN A 68 -10.19 22.43 -18.43
C ASN A 68 -11.55 23.15 -18.40
#